data_AF-A0A1M5SUD9-F1
#
_entry.id   AF-A0A1M5SUD9-F1
#
_cell.length_a   1.000
_cell.length_b   1.000
_cell.length_c   1.000
_cell.angle_alpha   90.00
_cell.angle_beta   90.00
_cell.angle_gamma   90.00
#
_symmetry.space_group_name_H-M   'P 1'
#
loop_
_entity.id
_entity.type
_entity.pdbx_description
1 polymer ?
#
loop_
_entity_poly.entity_id
_entity_poly.type
_entity_poly.pdbx_seq_one_letter_code
_entity_poly.pdbx_strand_id
1 'polypeptide(L)'
;MRGIRTRFRAYHLGSAGSSFSYFADGHFTMIEARLTEQSRDQVEREMTEKCGVDHADVLHITSWDADHCNKFELPDLLNLIRPMKIECPGYDPHKDYGHGEECLEMIAEYRSCLSEKALRSSCRSRSR
;
A
#
# COMPACT_ATOMS: atom_id res chain seq x y z
N MET A 1 -9.05 -6.54 -30.62
CA MET A 1 -8.85 -5.95 -29.27
C MET A 1 -7.58 -6.57 -28.69
N ARG A 2 -6.70 -5.77 -28.09
CA ARG A 2 -5.54 -6.31 -27.34
C ARG A 2 -6.06 -6.75 -25.97
N GLY A 3 -5.74 -7.98 -25.54
CA GLY A 3 -6.13 -8.46 -24.22
C GLY A 3 -5.42 -7.68 -23.11
N ILE A 4 -6.13 -7.36 -22.03
CA ILE A 4 -5.55 -6.74 -20.85
C ILE A 4 -4.90 -7.82 -19.99
N ARG A 5 -3.63 -7.65 -19.64
CA ARG A 5 -2.95 -8.54 -18.70
C ARG A 5 -3.42 -8.21 -17.30
N THR A 6 -4.11 -9.16 -16.66
CA THR A 6 -4.55 -9.03 -15.27
C THR A 6 -3.91 -10.10 -14.38
N ARG A 7 -3.73 -9.77 -13.10
CA ARG A 7 -3.36 -10.73 -12.06
C ARG A 7 -4.04 -10.33 -10.75
N PHE A 8 -4.64 -11.31 -10.09
CA PHE A 8 -5.13 -11.16 -8.73
C PHE A 8 -4.37 -12.14 -7.84
N ARG A 9 -3.87 -11.67 -6.70
CA ARG A 9 -3.07 -12.48 -5.78
C ARG A 9 -3.56 -12.29 -4.36
N ALA A 10 -3.81 -13.40 -3.68
CA ALA A 10 -3.94 -13.43 -2.22
C ALA A 10 -2.60 -13.83 -1.59
N TYR A 11 -2.22 -13.19 -0.50
CA TYR A 11 -0.98 -13.46 0.22
C TYR A 11 -1.25 -14.25 1.49
N HIS A 12 -0.41 -15.25 1.76
CA HIS A 12 -0.51 -16.02 2.99
C HIS A 12 0.20 -15.28 4.14
N LEU A 13 -0.58 -14.89 5.15
CA LEU A 13 -0.12 -14.05 6.28
C LEU A 13 0.37 -14.85 7.50
N GLY A 14 0.06 -16.15 7.59
CA GLY A 14 0.36 -16.96 8.79
C GLY A 14 -0.45 -16.58 10.03
N SER A 15 -1.35 -15.62 9.90
CA SER A 15 -2.25 -15.09 10.93
C SER A 15 -3.59 -14.72 10.28
N ALA A 16 -4.58 -14.40 11.11
CA ALA A 16 -5.87 -13.93 10.62
C ALA A 16 -5.74 -12.59 9.88
N GLY A 17 -6.58 -12.42 8.86
CA GLY A 17 -6.76 -11.19 8.09
C GLY A 17 -6.54 -11.34 6.60
N SER A 18 -6.48 -10.19 5.93
CA SER A 18 -6.54 -10.08 4.48
C SER A 18 -5.38 -9.27 3.92
N SER A 19 -4.83 -9.73 2.80
CA SER A 19 -3.85 -9.01 2.01
C SER A 19 -3.91 -9.51 0.58
N PHE A 20 -4.14 -8.61 -0.36
CA PHE A 20 -4.28 -8.95 -1.77
C PHE A 20 -3.58 -7.94 -2.66
N SER A 21 -3.31 -8.32 -3.90
CA SER A 21 -3.03 -7.36 -4.95
C SER A 21 -3.83 -7.64 -6.20
N TYR A 22 -4.15 -6.56 -6.90
CA TYR A 22 -4.74 -6.59 -8.23
C TYR A 22 -3.85 -5.80 -9.18
N PHE A 23 -3.43 -6.44 -10.26
CA PHE A 23 -2.67 -5.83 -11.34
C PHE A 23 -3.49 -5.85 -12.62
N ALA A 24 -3.59 -4.72 -13.30
CA ALA A 24 -4.23 -4.60 -14.60
C ALA A 24 -3.53 -3.53 -15.44
N ASP A 25 -3.05 -3.93 -16.62
CA ASP A 25 -2.46 -3.01 -17.62
C ASP A 25 -1.35 -2.09 -17.08
N GLY A 26 -0.46 -2.62 -16.24
CA GLY A 26 0.62 -1.84 -15.65
C GLY A 26 0.26 -1.16 -14.32
N HIS A 27 -1.02 -1.11 -13.96
CA HIS A 27 -1.45 -0.58 -12.67
C HIS A 27 -1.47 -1.66 -11.60
N PHE A 28 -0.75 -1.44 -10.51
CA PHE A 28 -0.69 -2.32 -9.35
C PHE A 28 -1.42 -1.70 -8.15
N THR A 29 -2.46 -2.37 -7.68
CA THR A 29 -3.19 -2.03 -6.46
C THR A 29 -2.88 -3.04 -5.38
N MET A 30 -2.33 -2.59 -4.25
CA MET A 30 -2.31 -3.35 -3.01
C MET A 30 -3.64 -3.14 -2.28
N ILE A 31 -4.24 -4.20 -1.78
CA ILE A 31 -5.51 -4.18 -1.05
C ILE A 31 -5.25 -4.72 0.35
N GLU A 32 -5.65 -3.92 1.34
CA GLU A 32 -5.34 -4.01 2.76
C GLU A 32 -3.90 -3.63 3.15
N ALA A 33 -3.77 -3.02 4.32
CA ALA A 33 -2.52 -2.59 4.93
C ALA A 33 -1.96 -3.69 5.86
N ARG A 34 -1.71 -4.86 5.28
CA ARG A 34 -1.13 -6.03 5.94
C ARG A 34 0.12 -6.53 5.22
N LEU A 35 1.21 -6.71 5.98
CA LEU A 35 2.48 -7.26 5.53
C LEU A 35 3.16 -7.98 6.70
N THR A 36 3.16 -9.31 6.65
CA THR A 36 3.84 -10.14 7.64
C THR A 36 5.17 -10.62 7.10
N GLU A 37 6.05 -11.12 7.97
CA GLU A 37 7.30 -11.78 7.54
C GLU A 37 7.04 -12.87 6.49
N GLN A 38 5.93 -13.61 6.62
CA GLN A 38 5.59 -14.70 5.70
C GLN A 38 5.10 -14.20 4.34
N SER A 39 4.41 -13.04 4.28
CA SER A 39 3.91 -12.49 3.02
C SER A 39 4.90 -11.56 2.32
N ARG A 40 5.91 -11.03 3.03
CA ARG A 40 6.85 -10.04 2.50
C ARG A 40 7.49 -10.44 1.17
N ASP A 41 8.15 -11.59 1.15
CA ASP A 41 8.80 -12.10 -0.06
C ASP A 41 7.81 -12.38 -1.20
N GLN A 42 6.56 -12.72 -0.85
CA GLN A 42 5.52 -12.99 -1.85
C GLN A 42 5.10 -11.69 -2.54
N VAL A 43 4.92 -10.60 -1.77
CA VAL A 43 4.59 -9.28 -2.30
C VAL A 43 5.73 -8.77 -3.18
N GLU A 44 6.98 -8.86 -2.70
CA GLU A 44 8.14 -8.38 -3.44
C GLU A 44 8.31 -9.10 -4.79
N ARG A 45 8.20 -10.44 -4.81
CA ARG A 45 8.24 -11.22 -6.06
C ARG A 45 7.05 -10.93 -6.97
N GLU A 46 5.85 -10.72 -6.42
CA GLU A 46 4.69 -10.39 -7.23
C GLU A 46 4.88 -9.02 -7.92
N MET A 47 5.36 -8.01 -7.19
CA MET A 47 5.66 -6.69 -7.76
C MET A 47 6.79 -6.77 -8.81
N THR A 48 7.93 -7.33 -8.46
CA THR A 48 9.15 -7.25 -9.28
C THR A 48 9.19 -8.29 -10.40
N GLU A 49 9.00 -9.57 -10.09
CA GLU A 49 9.15 -10.66 -11.06
C GLU A 49 7.90 -10.90 -11.90
N LYS A 50 6.71 -10.72 -11.30
CA LYS A 50 5.44 -11.02 -12.00
C LYS A 50 4.85 -9.79 -12.66
N CYS A 51 4.74 -8.67 -11.96
CA CYS A 51 4.13 -7.46 -12.47
C CYS A 51 5.13 -6.52 -13.16
N GLY A 52 6.41 -6.55 -12.78
CA GLY A 52 7.44 -5.68 -13.33
C GLY A 52 7.30 -4.23 -12.89
N VAL A 53 6.78 -4.01 -11.67
CA VAL A 53 6.58 -2.69 -11.05
C VAL A 53 7.51 -2.53 -9.85
N ASP A 54 7.93 -1.30 -9.58
CA ASP A 54 8.75 -0.96 -8.41
C ASP A 54 7.93 -0.24 -7.32
N HIS A 55 6.70 0.17 -7.63
CA HIS A 55 5.77 0.81 -6.71
C HIS A 55 4.33 0.34 -6.97
N ALA A 56 3.45 0.58 -6.01
CA ALA A 56 2.01 0.45 -6.18
C ALA A 56 1.42 1.79 -6.61
N ASP A 57 0.50 1.77 -7.58
CA ASP A 57 -0.30 2.94 -7.92
C ASP A 57 -1.22 3.32 -6.75
N VAL A 58 -1.82 2.31 -6.14
CA VAL A 58 -2.81 2.47 -5.07
C VAL A 58 -2.54 1.46 -3.96
N LEU A 59 -2.56 1.95 -2.71
CA LEU A 59 -2.86 1.14 -1.53
C LEU A 59 -4.32 1.43 -1.14
N HIS A 60 -5.18 0.42 -1.21
CA HIS A 60 -6.60 0.51 -0.88
C HIS A 60 -6.86 -0.21 0.44
N ILE A 61 -7.31 0.53 1.46
CA ILE A 61 -7.61 0.01 2.79
C ILE A 61 -9.12 0.02 2.98
N THR A 62 -9.74 -1.15 3.22
CA THR A 62 -11.20 -1.23 3.31
C THR A 62 -11.74 -1.06 4.72
N SER A 63 -10.94 -1.40 5.75
CA SER A 63 -11.29 -1.23 7.16
C SER A 63 -10.09 -0.79 7.99
N TRP A 64 -10.36 -0.14 9.13
CA TRP A 64 -9.39 0.20 10.16
C TRP A 64 -9.11 -0.94 11.14
N ASP A 65 -9.83 -2.06 11.03
CA ASP A 65 -9.62 -3.23 11.87
C ASP A 65 -8.21 -3.81 11.69
N ALA A 66 -7.63 -4.34 12.76
CA ALA A 66 -6.22 -4.77 12.78
C ALA A 66 -5.91 -5.89 11.77
N ASP A 67 -6.92 -6.64 11.34
CA ASP A 67 -6.79 -7.70 10.34
C ASP A 67 -6.83 -7.18 8.89
N HIS A 68 -7.17 -5.90 8.70
CA HIS A 68 -7.14 -5.12 7.44
C HIS A 68 -6.06 -4.03 7.43
N CYS A 69 -5.83 -3.36 8.56
CA CYS A 69 -4.91 -2.23 8.68
C CYS A 69 -4.16 -2.32 10.01
N ASN A 70 -2.94 -2.86 9.96
CA ASN A 70 -2.17 -3.11 11.17
C ASN A 70 -1.01 -2.13 11.32
N LYS A 71 -1.03 -1.33 12.38
CA LYS A 71 0.01 -0.33 12.71
C LYS A 71 1.43 -0.89 12.80
N PHE A 72 1.59 -2.16 13.16
CA PHE A 72 2.91 -2.79 13.27
C PHE A 72 3.46 -3.23 11.92
N GLU A 73 2.60 -3.39 10.92
CA GLU A 73 2.96 -3.89 9.57
C GLU A 73 2.97 -2.77 8.53
N LEU A 74 2.13 -1.74 8.71
CA LEU A 74 1.93 -0.65 7.78
C LEU A 74 3.23 0.11 7.42
N PRO A 75 4.14 0.46 8.36
CA PRO A 75 5.38 1.16 8.00
C PRO A 75 6.25 0.36 7.01
N ASP A 76 6.40 -0.94 7.24
CA ASP A 76 7.17 -1.83 6.36
C ASP A 76 6.49 -2.00 5.01
N LEU A 77 5.16 -2.07 4.99
CA LEU A 77 4.40 -2.10 3.75
C LEU A 77 4.59 -0.82 2.93
N LEU A 78 4.46 0.35 3.56
CA LEU A 78 4.63 1.65 2.90
C LEU A 78 6.05 1.81 2.32
N ASN A 79 7.06 1.30 3.04
CA ASN A 79 8.44 1.28 2.57
C ASN A 79 8.65 0.31 1.40
N LEU A 80 8.02 -0.85 1.43
CA LEU A 80 8.14 -1.87 0.37
C LEU A 80 7.44 -1.43 -0.91
N ILE A 81 6.14 -1.12 -0.83
CA ILE A 81 5.31 -0.92 -2.03
C ILE A 81 5.28 0.53 -2.51
N ARG A 82 5.69 1.48 -1.66
CA ARG A 82 5.80 2.92 -1.98
C ARG A 82 4.58 3.48 -2.73
N PRO A 83 3.35 3.39 -2.17
CA PRO A 83 2.15 3.66 -2.93
C PRO A 83 2.04 5.13 -3.36
N MET A 84 1.64 5.38 -4.60
CA MET A 84 1.45 6.76 -5.13
C MET A 84 0.18 7.42 -4.58
N LYS A 85 -0.85 6.60 -4.31
CA LYS A 85 -2.10 7.00 -3.69
C LYS A 85 -2.45 6.02 -2.59
N ILE A 86 -2.97 6.53 -1.48
CA ILE A 86 -3.56 5.72 -0.41
C ILE A 86 -5.05 6.07 -0.33
N GLU A 87 -5.90 5.07 -0.50
CA GLU A 87 -7.36 5.17 -0.33
C GLU A 87 -7.71 4.57 1.03
N CYS A 88 -8.33 5.38 1.90
CA CYS A 88 -8.69 4.99 3.25
C CYS A 88 -10.21 4.72 3.35
N PRO A 89 -10.66 3.98 4.37
CA PRO A 89 -12.09 3.86 4.68
C PRO A 89 -12.75 5.24 4.81
N GLY A 90 -14.01 5.34 4.39
CA GLY A 90 -14.78 6.59 4.42
C GLY A 90 -15.34 6.97 5.80
N TYR A 91 -14.87 6.31 6.85
CA TYR A 91 -15.29 6.51 8.24
C TYR A 91 -14.06 6.63 9.15
N ASP A 92 -14.21 7.28 10.30
CA ASP A 92 -13.14 7.43 11.27
C ASP A 92 -12.87 6.10 12.00
N PRO A 93 -11.62 5.80 12.38
CA PRO A 93 -11.30 4.60 13.15
C PRO A 93 -12.04 4.59 14.49
N HIS A 94 -12.51 3.41 14.90
CA HIS A 94 -13.08 3.23 16.24
C HIS A 94 -11.97 3.31 17.30
N LYS A 95 -12.28 3.93 18.43
CA LYS A 95 -11.33 4.22 19.51
C LYS A 95 -10.90 3.01 20.34
N ASP A 96 -11.50 1.85 20.11
CA ASP A 96 -11.48 0.80 21.12
C ASP A 96 -10.15 0.02 21.17
N TYR A 97 -9.26 0.16 20.16
CA TYR A 97 -7.98 -0.57 20.12
C TYR A 97 -6.77 0.18 19.51
N GLY A 98 -6.90 1.46 19.16
CA GLY A 98 -5.79 2.34 18.70
C GLY A 98 -5.14 1.98 17.35
N HIS A 99 -5.35 0.78 16.80
CA HIS A 99 -4.78 0.37 15.51
C HIS A 99 -5.13 1.34 14.37
N GLY A 100 -6.41 1.66 14.22
CA GLY A 100 -6.88 2.55 13.15
C GLY A 100 -6.38 3.99 13.29
N GLU A 101 -6.37 4.54 14.51
CA GLU A 101 -5.88 5.90 14.78
C GLU A 101 -4.39 6.02 14.46
N GLU A 102 -3.57 5.09 14.95
CA GLU A 102 -2.13 5.09 14.68
C GLU A 102 -1.82 4.84 13.19
N CYS A 103 -2.58 3.97 12.52
CA CYS A 103 -2.47 3.79 11.07
C CYS A 103 -2.80 5.09 10.30
N LEU A 104 -3.84 5.80 10.72
CA LEU A 104 -4.23 7.08 10.11
C LEU A 104 -3.13 8.14 10.27
N GLU A 105 -2.52 8.22 11.45
CA GLU A 105 -1.36 9.10 11.71
C GLU A 105 -0.18 8.76 10.79
N MET A 106 0.22 7.49 10.72
CA MET A 106 1.30 7.03 9.84
C MET A 106 1.02 7.32 8.35
N ILE A 107 -0.23 7.17 7.91
CA ILE A 107 -0.64 7.51 6.53
C ILE A 107 -0.54 9.02 6.29
N ALA A 108 -0.91 9.85 7.27
CA ALA A 108 -0.80 11.30 7.17
C ALA A 108 0.67 11.76 7.08
N GLU A 109 1.55 11.15 7.88
CA GLU A 109 3.00 11.37 7.79
C GLU A 109 3.56 10.98 6.42
N TYR A 110 3.20 9.78 5.93
CA TYR A 110 3.63 9.30 4.63
C TYR A 110 3.22 10.24 3.49
N ARG A 111 1.96 10.71 3.49
CA ARG A 111 1.45 11.69 2.51
C ARG A 111 2.21 13.01 2.56
N SER A 112 2.53 13.48 3.76
CA SER A 112 3.32 14.70 3.96
C SER A 112 4.70 14.56 3.32
N CYS A 113 5.40 13.44 3.56
CA CYS A 113 6.68 13.14 2.92
C CYS A 113 6.60 13.05 1.39
N LEU A 114 5.54 12.48 0.82
CA LEU A 114 5.33 12.45 -0.63
C LEU A 114 5.19 13.87 -1.21
N SER A 115 4.42 14.73 -0.54
CA SER A 115 4.23 16.12 -0.97
C SER A 115 5.54 16.92 -0.98
N GLU A 116 6.38 16.74 0.05
CA GLU A 116 7.68 17.41 0.15
C GLU A 116 8.64 16.93 -0.96
N LYS A 117 8.66 15.63 -1.24
CA LYS A 117 9.46 15.06 -2.33
C LYS A 117 9.02 15.63 -3.68
N ALA A 118 7.71 15.73 -3.93
CA ALA A 118 7.16 16.29 -5.16
C ALA A 118 7.51 17.78 -5.34
N LEU A 119 7.46 18.57 -4.25
CA LEU A 119 7.87 19.97 -4.26
C LEU A 119 9.37 20.12 -4.59
N ARG A 120 10.23 19.29 -3.98
CA ARG A 120 11.68 19.30 -4.22
C ARG A 120 12.04 18.91 -5.65
N SER A 121 11.35 17.94 -6.25
CA SER A 121 11.57 17.54 -7.64
C SER A 121 11.11 18.61 -8.63
N SER A 122 9.97 19.26 -8.37
CA SER A 122 9.44 20.35 -9.22
C SER A 122 10.32 21.61 -9.19
N CYS A 123 10.98 21.92 -8.08
CA CYS A 123 11.91 23.05 -8.00
C CYS A 123 13.18 22.80 -8.84
N ARG A 124 13.72 21.58 -8.81
CA ARG A 124 14.91 21.19 -9.58
C ARG A 124 14.69 21.16 -11.10
N SER A 125 13.47 20.87 -11.56
CA SER A 125 13.16 20.83 -13.00
C SER A 125 12.93 22.20 -13.63
N ARG A 126 12.77 23.27 -12.84
CA ARG A 126 12.55 24.65 -13.31
C ARG A 126 13.82 25.50 -13.39
N SER A 127 14.97 24.95 -13.01
CA SER A 127 16.28 25.62 -13.04
C SER A 127 17.13 25.23 -14.26
N ARG A 128 16.52 24.78 -15.36
CA ARG A 128 17.18 24.44 -16.63
C ARG A 128 16.49 25.14 -17.79
#